data_AF-A0A2M8EDD8-F1
#
_entry.id   AF-A0A2M8EDD8-F1
#
_cell.length_a   1.000
_cell.length_b   1.000
_cell.length_c   1.000
_cell.angle_alpha   90.00
_cell.angle_beta   90.00
_cell.angle_gamma   90.00
#
_symmetry.space_group_name_H-M   'P 1'
#
loop_
_entity.id
_entity.type
_entity.pdbx_description
1 polymer ?
#
loop_
_entity_poly.entity_id
_entity_poly.type
_entity_poly.pdbx_seq_one_letter_code
_entity_poly.pdbx_strand_id
1 'polypeptide(L)'
;MTAIRDRVEFAPVQTTYSDGVTSNFVFEAQDLAIPTRRYPDLGAHVVYLSKVIARTRTEQMREYSKYLRWHQRARSTIKEVVEMPDHQADRLLRSM
;
A
#
# COMPACT_ATOMS: atom_id res chain seq x y z
N MET A 1 -3.47 2.03 -30.43
CA MET A 1 -4.59 2.53 -29.61
C MET A 1 -5.68 3.21 -30.44
N THR A 2 -5.37 3.88 -31.56
CA THR A 2 -6.37 4.58 -32.41
C THR A 2 -7.46 3.65 -32.97
N ALA A 3 -7.10 2.44 -33.41
CA ALA A 3 -8.04 1.46 -33.97
C ALA A 3 -9.15 0.95 -33.02
N ILE A 4 -9.01 1.17 -31.70
CA ILE A 4 -10.02 0.78 -30.71
C ILE A 4 -11.00 1.93 -30.46
N ARG A 5 -10.54 3.18 -30.58
CA ARG A 5 -11.35 4.37 -30.32
C ARG A 5 -12.52 4.50 -31.30
N ASP A 6 -12.32 4.07 -32.55
CA ASP A 6 -13.34 4.13 -33.61
C ASP A 6 -14.36 2.98 -33.54
N ARG A 7 -14.25 2.09 -32.54
CA ARG A 7 -15.15 0.94 -32.32
C ARG A 7 -15.82 0.96 -30.94
N VAL A 8 -15.91 2.16 -30.37
CA VAL A 8 -16.61 2.45 -29.14
C VAL A 8 -17.82 3.30 -29.50
N GLU A 9 -19.01 2.77 -29.27
CA GLU A 9 -20.25 3.48 -29.52
C GLU A 9 -21.16 3.45 -28.30
N PHE A 10 -22.07 4.43 -28.22
CA PHE A 10 -23.12 4.47 -27.22
C PHE A 10 -24.47 4.36 -27.93
N ALA A 11 -25.16 3.25 -27.70
CA ALA A 11 -26.48 3.01 -28.25
C ALA A 11 -27.51 3.99 -27.64
N PRO A 12 -28.60 4.29 -28.35
CA PRO A 12 -29.66 5.16 -27.82
C PRO A 12 -30.49 4.49 -26.70
N VAL A 13 -30.44 3.17 -26.58
CA VAL A 13 -31.19 2.39 -25.58
C VAL A 13 -30.22 1.67 -24.66
N GLN A 14 -30.50 1.70 -23.34
CA GLN A 14 -29.72 0.96 -22.36
C GLN A 14 -30.17 -0.51 -22.31
N THR A 15 -29.20 -1.41 -22.24
CA THR A 15 -29.43 -2.85 -22.11
C THR A 15 -28.85 -3.33 -20.78
N THR A 16 -29.58 -4.20 -20.08
CA THR A 16 -29.08 -4.88 -18.88
C THR A 16 -28.34 -6.14 -19.32
N TYR A 17 -27.05 -6.20 -18.99
CA TYR A 17 -26.18 -7.33 -19.30
C TYR A 17 -26.31 -8.44 -18.25
N SER A 18 -25.79 -9.63 -18.58
CA SER A 18 -25.89 -10.83 -17.73
C SER A 18 -25.17 -10.71 -16.37
N ASP A 19 -24.24 -9.77 -16.25
CA ASP A 19 -23.57 -9.40 -14.99
C ASP A 19 -24.40 -8.42 -14.13
N GLY A 20 -25.60 -8.05 -14.59
CA GLY A 20 -26.50 -7.11 -13.92
C GLY A 20 -26.17 -5.64 -14.18
N VAL A 21 -25.15 -5.34 -14.97
CA VAL A 21 -24.79 -3.96 -15.32
C VAL A 21 -25.75 -3.47 -16.41
N THR A 22 -26.40 -2.33 -16.18
CA THR A 22 -27.20 -1.65 -17.22
C THR A 22 -26.37 -0.58 -17.89
N SER A 23 -26.16 -0.71 -19.19
CA SER A 23 -25.35 0.23 -19.96
C SER A 23 -25.82 0.29 -21.42
N ASN A 24 -25.59 1.41 -22.07
CA ASN A 24 -25.74 1.57 -23.52
C ASN A 24 -24.38 1.53 -24.26
N PHE A 25 -23.30 1.18 -23.56
CA PHE A 25 -21.98 1.04 -24.13
C PHE A 25 -21.92 -0.18 -25.05
N VAL A 26 -21.57 0.04 -26.32
CA VAL A 26 -21.38 -0.99 -27.34
C VAL A 26 -19.91 -1.04 -27.71
N PHE A 27 -19.32 -2.23 -27.59
CA PHE A 27 -17.90 -2.45 -27.86
C PHE A 27 -17.69 -3.67 -28.76
N GLU A 28 -17.60 -3.43 -30.07
CA GLU A 28 -17.44 -4.45 -31.10
C GLU A 28 -15.98 -4.59 -31.55
N ALA A 29 -15.10 -4.75 -30.57
CA ALA A 29 -13.66 -4.94 -30.80
C ALA A 29 -13.05 -5.90 -29.77
N GLN A 30 -13.84 -6.86 -29.26
CA GLN A 30 -13.42 -7.75 -28.20
C GLN A 30 -12.14 -8.53 -28.57
N ASP A 31 -12.04 -9.00 -29.82
CA ASP A 31 -10.87 -9.72 -30.34
C ASP A 31 -9.63 -8.82 -30.51
N LEU A 32 -9.83 -7.54 -30.84
CA LEU A 32 -8.76 -6.53 -30.96
C LEU A 32 -8.28 -6.00 -29.61
N ALA A 33 -9.09 -6.14 -28.56
CA ALA A 33 -8.76 -5.71 -27.21
C ALA A 33 -7.99 -6.77 -26.39
N ILE A 34 -7.91 -8.01 -26.87
CA ILE A 34 -7.24 -9.13 -26.17
C ILE A 34 -5.77 -8.81 -25.85
N PRO A 35 -4.95 -8.27 -26.78
CA PRO A 35 -3.56 -7.93 -26.46
C PRO A 35 -3.43 -6.82 -25.41
N THR A 36 -4.39 -5.89 -25.40
CA THR A 36 -4.43 -4.75 -24.48
C THR A 36 -4.94 -5.13 -23.08
N ARG A 37 -5.73 -6.21 -22.96
CA ARG A 37 -6.21 -6.76 -21.68
C ARG A 37 -5.17 -7.63 -20.97
N ARG A 38 -4.01 -7.88 -21.56
CA ARG A 38 -2.94 -8.61 -20.88
C ARG A 38 -2.47 -7.77 -19.70
N TYR A 39 -2.70 -8.25 -18.48
CA TYR A 39 -2.17 -7.61 -17.28
C TYR A 39 -0.67 -7.36 -17.46
N PRO A 40 -0.17 -6.16 -17.10
CA PRO A 40 1.26 -5.89 -17.17
C PRO A 40 2.00 -6.92 -16.32
N ASP A 41 3.13 -7.42 -16.82
CA ASP A 41 4.00 -8.26 -16.02
C ASP A 41 4.62 -7.40 -14.91
N LEU A 42 4.13 -7.60 -13.68
CA LEU A 42 4.60 -6.89 -12.50
C LEU A 42 5.66 -7.68 -11.71
N GLY A 43 6.18 -8.79 -12.25
CA GLY A 43 7.14 -9.64 -11.56
C GLY A 43 8.37 -8.88 -11.06
N ALA A 44 8.93 -8.00 -11.89
CA ALA A 44 10.07 -7.15 -11.50
C ALA A 44 9.74 -6.20 -10.33
N HIS A 45 8.52 -5.64 -10.30
CA HIS A 45 8.08 -4.74 -9.23
C HIS A 45 7.87 -5.50 -7.91
N VAL A 46 7.32 -6.72 -7.98
CA VAL A 46 7.13 -7.59 -6.80
C VAL A 46 8.47 -8.00 -6.21
N VAL A 47 9.44 -8.38 -7.05
CA VAL A 47 10.81 -8.72 -6.62
C VAL A 47 11.53 -7.52 -6.02
N TYR A 48 11.35 -6.33 -6.58
CA TYR A 48 11.91 -5.11 -6.00
C TYR A 48 11.32 -4.82 -4.63
N LEU A 49 9.98 -4.84 -4.50
CA LEU A 49 9.29 -4.54 -3.26
C LEU A 49 9.65 -5.54 -2.14
N SER A 50 9.78 -6.83 -2.46
CA SER A 50 10.17 -7.84 -1.48
C SER A 50 11.57 -7.59 -0.90
N LYS A 51 12.53 -7.15 -1.74
CA LYS A 51 13.88 -6.75 -1.31
C LYS A 51 13.85 -5.52 -0.40
N VAL A 52 13.04 -4.51 -0.73
CA VAL A 52 12.87 -3.31 0.10
C VAL A 52 12.32 -3.68 1.47
N ILE A 53 11.25 -4.48 1.54
CA ILE A 53 10.65 -4.93 2.80
C ILE A 53 11.64 -5.73 3.63
N ALA A 54 12.35 -6.68 3.00
CA ALA A 54 13.36 -7.49 3.69
C ALA A 54 14.46 -6.62 4.31
N ARG A 55 14.95 -5.63 3.57
CA ARG A 55 15.97 -4.68 4.02
C ARG A 55 15.48 -3.83 5.19
N THR A 56 14.27 -3.28 5.12
CA THR A 56 13.67 -2.51 6.23
C THR A 56 13.58 -3.35 7.51
N ARG A 57 13.20 -4.63 7.40
CA ARG A 57 13.13 -5.53 8.55
C ARG A 57 14.50 -5.80 9.16
N THR A 58 15.54 -6.04 8.35
CA THR A 58 16.85 -6.45 8.85
C THR A 58 17.72 -5.29 9.33
N GLU A 59 17.69 -4.16 8.62
CA GLU A 59 18.59 -3.03 8.88
C GLU A 59 17.94 -2.03 9.84
N GLN A 60 16.72 -1.59 9.55
CA GLN A 60 16.10 -0.49 10.30
C GLN A 60 15.47 -0.99 11.61
N MET A 61 14.72 -2.09 11.59
CA MET A 61 13.98 -2.52 12.78
C MET A 61 14.87 -2.96 13.95
N ARG A 62 16.12 -3.38 13.70
CA ARG A 62 17.04 -3.76 14.79
C ARG A 62 17.44 -2.55 15.64
N GLU A 63 17.73 -1.42 15.01
CA GLU A 63 18.07 -0.18 15.70
C GLU A 63 16.84 0.43 16.38
N TYR A 64 15.69 0.49 15.69
CA TYR A 64 14.44 0.92 16.30
C TYR A 64 14.05 0.06 17.51
N SER A 65 14.25 -1.26 17.44
CA SER A 65 13.99 -2.15 18.58
C SER A 65 14.95 -1.90 19.75
N LYS A 66 16.23 -1.61 19.48
CA LYS A 66 17.21 -1.25 20.53
C LYS A 66 16.83 0.08 21.18
N TYR A 67 16.52 1.09 20.38
CA TYR A 67 16.08 2.39 20.84
C TYR A 67 14.83 2.29 21.73
N LEU A 68 13.79 1.57 21.27
CA LEU A 68 12.54 1.41 22.03
C LEU A 68 12.77 0.66 23.36
N ARG A 69 13.57 -0.41 23.35
CA ARG A 69 13.94 -1.14 24.58
C ARG A 69 14.71 -0.27 25.56
N TRP A 70 15.66 0.52 25.07
CA TRP A 70 16.45 1.42 25.90
C TRP A 70 15.55 2.48 26.53
N HIS A 71 14.68 3.10 25.73
CA HIS A 71 13.75 4.13 26.19
C HIS A 71 12.73 3.60 27.21
N GLN A 72 12.24 2.38 27.02
CA GLN A 72 11.32 1.72 27.95
C GLN A 72 11.99 1.38 29.29
N ARG A 73 13.25 0.91 29.24
CA ARG A 73 14.04 0.61 30.44
C ARG A 73 14.42 1.87 31.20
N ALA A 74 14.82 2.91 30.50
CA ALA A 74 15.13 4.19 31.13
C ALA A 74 13.89 4.78 31.83
N ARG A 75 12.70 4.64 31.22
CA ARG A 75 11.43 5.06 31.82
C ARG A 75 11.09 4.26 33.08
N SER A 76 11.28 2.94 33.07
CA SER A 76 11.01 2.11 34.26
C SER A 76 11.95 2.45 35.41
N THR A 77 13.24 2.64 35.12
CA THR A 77 14.24 3.00 36.15
C THR A 77 13.96 4.36 36.77
N ILE A 78 13.52 5.36 35.98
CA ILE A 78 13.14 6.67 36.53
C ILE A 78 11.94 6.52 37.50
N LYS A 79 10.96 5.69 37.15
CA LYS A 79 9.78 5.43 37.98
C LYS A 79 10.06 4.67 39.27
N GLU A 80 11.16 3.91 39.33
CA GLU A 80 11.60 3.24 40.57
C GLU A 80 12.13 4.25 41.61
N VAL A 81 12.63 5.41 41.17
CA VAL A 81 13.22 6.43 42.03
C VAL A 81 12.25 7.58 42.31
N VAL A 82 11.39 7.92 41.34
CA VAL A 82 10.44 9.04 41.45
C VAL A 82 9.07 8.61 40.90
N GLU A 83 8.01 8.72 41.71
CA GLU A 83 6.65 8.60 41.19
C GLU A 83 6.33 9.77 40.26
N MET A 84 6.30 9.48 38.96
CA MET A 84 6.10 10.46 37.91
C MET A 84 5.20 9.92 36.80
N PRO A 85 4.28 10.74 36.25
CA PRO A 85 3.51 10.42 35.05
C PRO A 85 4.38 10.12 33.82
N ASP A 86 3.96 9.18 32.97
CA ASP A 86 4.75 8.73 31.80
C ASP A 86 5.17 9.88 30.87
N HIS A 87 4.28 10.84 30.63
CA HIS A 87 4.57 11.96 29.74
C HIS A 87 5.68 12.90 30.24
N GLN A 88 5.89 12.96 31.56
CA GLN A 88 6.99 13.75 32.14
C GLN A 88 8.31 12.98 32.07
N ALA A 89 8.29 11.67 32.31
CA ALA A 89 9.45 10.79 32.12
C ALA A 89 9.91 10.79 30.66
N ASP A 90 8.97 10.67 29.72
CA ASP A 90 9.25 10.68 28.29
C ASP A 90 9.84 12.02 27.81
N ARG A 91 9.47 13.14 28.47
CA ARG A 91 10.04 14.46 28.16
C ARG A 91 11.51 14.55 28.56
N LEU A 92 11.88 14.02 29.72
CA LEU A 92 13.28 13.95 30.18
C LEU A 92 14.11 13.05 29.26
N LEU A 93 13.59 11.87 28.92
CA LEU A 93 14.30 10.91 28.08
C LEU A 93 14.54 11.40 26.64
N ARG A 94 13.64 12.24 26.11
CA ARG A 94 13.82 12.88 24.79
C ARG A 94 14.81 14.05 24.80
N SER A 95 15.18 14.56 25.96
CA SER A 95 16.12 15.68 26.12
C SER A 95 17.56 15.25 26.40
N MET A 96 17.83 13.94 26.45
CA MET A 96 19.15 13.33 26.61
C MET A 96 19.67 12.81 25.26
#